data_AF-A0A2N8PT77-F1
#
_entry.id   AF-A0A2N8PT77-F1
#
_cell.length_a   1.000
_cell.length_b   1.000
_cell.length_c   1.000
_cell.angle_alpha   90.00
_cell.angle_beta   90.00
_cell.angle_gamma   90.00
#
_symmetry.space_group_name_H-M   'P 1'
#
loop_
_entity.id
_entity.type
_entity.pdbx_description
1 polymer ?
#
loop_
_entity_poly.entity_id
_entity_poly.type
_entity_poly.pdbx_seq_one_letter_code
_entity_poly.pdbx_strand_id
1 'polypeptide(L)' 'MASTYGFKSPKPSFLGERFSVGQEVFFEYKKETQRGIVKNKLNNSAIVQIIKSEIEDLNDFTTVISYDSLVDPKTDF' A
#
# COMPACT_ATOMS: atom_id res chain seq x y z
N MET A 1 -27.36 -14.10 -9.57
CA MET A 1 -26.80 -12.89 -8.92
C MET A 1 -25.60 -13.37 -8.11
N ALA A 2 -24.38 -13.14 -8.57
CA ALA A 2 -23.18 -13.66 -7.92
C ALA A 2 -22.90 -12.83 -6.67
N SER A 3 -23.26 -13.35 -5.50
CA SER A 3 -22.84 -12.81 -4.21
C SER A 3 -21.36 -13.15 -4.02
N THR A 4 -20.47 -12.35 -4.61
CA THR A 4 -19.06 -12.37 -4.20
C THR A 4 -19.04 -11.91 -2.75
N TYR A 5 -18.85 -12.86 -1.82
CA TYR A 5 -18.53 -12.58 -0.43
C TYR A 5 -17.18 -11.88 -0.41
N GLY A 6 -17.20 -10.57 -0.66
CA GLY A 6 -16.04 -9.71 -0.46
C GLY A 6 -15.75 -9.75 1.02
N PHE A 7 -14.72 -10.52 1.39
CA PHE A 7 -14.21 -10.57 2.74
C PHE A 7 -13.89 -9.14 3.20
N LYS A 8 -14.83 -8.53 3.93
CA LYS A 8 -14.60 -7.30 4.66
C LYS A 8 -14.11 -7.74 6.02
N SER A 9 -12.83 -7.55 6.29
CA SER A 9 -12.33 -7.73 7.65
C SER A 9 -13.20 -6.91 8.60
N PRO A 10 -13.75 -7.52 9.66
CA PRO A 10 -14.77 -6.89 10.50
C PRO A 10 -14.23 -5.72 11.33
N LYS A 11 -12.90 -5.59 11.42
CA LYS A 11 -12.21 -4.46 12.04
C LYS A 11 -11.21 -3.88 11.03
N PRO A 12 -11.34 -2.59 10.65
CA PRO A 12 -10.31 -1.91 9.89
C PRO A 12 -9.02 -1.86 10.71
N SER A 13 -7.89 -1.95 10.04
CA SER A 13 -6.59 -1.82 10.70
C SER A 13 -6.40 -0.38 11.16
N PHE A 14 -6.13 -0.18 12.45
CA PHE A 14 -5.77 1.14 13.01
C PHE A 14 -4.52 1.72 12.34
N LEU A 15 -3.62 0.87 11.82
CA LEU A 15 -2.46 1.32 11.05
C LEU A 15 -2.86 2.09 9.80
N GLY A 16 -4.02 1.78 9.22
CA GLY A 16 -4.56 2.50 8.07
C GLY A 16 -4.85 3.97 8.34
N GLU A 17 -5.04 4.39 9.60
CA GLU A 17 -5.23 5.79 9.98
C GLU A 17 -3.97 6.63 9.78
N ARG A 18 -2.79 5.99 9.77
CA ARG A 18 -1.49 6.64 9.59
C ARG A 18 -1.20 7.04 8.15
N PHE A 19 -1.96 6.49 7.20
CA PHE A 19 -1.73 6.69 5.77
C PHE A 19 -2.86 7.48 5.11
N SER A 20 -2.51 8.35 4.17
CA SER A 20 -3.46 9.15 3.39
C SER A 20 -3.32 8.87 1.89
N VAL A 21 -4.41 9.05 1.14
CA VAL A 21 -4.33 9.03 -0.33
C VAL A 21 -3.46 10.19 -0.80
N GLY A 22 -2.54 9.92 -1.73
CA GLY A 22 -1.53 10.86 -2.21
C GLY A 22 -0.24 10.86 -1.37
N GLN A 23 -0.19 10.15 -0.25
CA GLN A 23 1.02 10.03 0.57
C GLN A 23 2.04 9.11 -0.10
N GLU A 24 3.31 9.51 -0.02
CA GLU A 24 4.42 8.64 -0.38
C GLU A 24 4.71 7.62 0.73
N VAL A 25 5.02 6.40 0.34
CA VAL A 25 5.26 5.27 1.24
C VAL A 25 6.40 4.41 0.71
N PHE A 26 7.09 3.74 1.63
CA PHE A 26 8.07 2.71 1.33
C PHE A 26 7.50 1.34 1.69
N PHE A 27 7.84 0.33 0.89
CA PHE A 27 7.46 -1.07 1.16
C PHE A 27 8.43 -2.02 0.46
N GLU A 28 8.54 -3.23 0.98
CA GLU A 28 9.29 -4.29 0.32
C GLU A 28 8.44 -4.96 -0.76
N TYR A 29 8.97 -5.07 -1.96
CA TYR A 29 8.36 -5.82 -3.05
C TYR A 29 9.44 -6.48 -3.91
N LYS A 30 9.28 -7.78 -4.18
CA LYS A 30 10.29 -8.60 -4.87
C LYS A 30 11.70 -8.52 -4.23
N LYS A 31 11.77 -8.43 -2.89
CA LYS A 31 13.02 -8.32 -2.09
C LYS A 31 13.77 -6.99 -2.26
N GLU A 32 13.11 -5.98 -2.81
CA GLU A 32 13.66 -4.63 -2.93
C GLU A 32 12.72 -3.62 -2.26
N THR A 33 13.30 -2.58 -1.69
CA THR A 33 12.54 -1.46 -1.14
C THR A 33 12.06 -0.58 -2.28
N GLN A 34 10.74 -0.52 -2.47
CA GLN A 34 10.10 0.29 -3.49
C GLN A 34 9.55 1.58 -2.88
N ARG A 35 9.59 2.66 -3.64
CA ARG A 35 8.91 3.92 -3.30
C ARG A 35 7.63 4.03 -4.12
N GLY A 36 6.52 4.27 -3.44
CA GLY A 36 5.22 4.41 -4.07
C GLY A 36 4.36 5.52 -3.49
N ILE A 37 3.22 5.75 -4.13
CA ILE A 37 2.18 6.69 -3.70
C ILE A 37 0.89 5.92 -3.45
N VAL A 38 0.27 6.16 -2.30
CA VAL A 38 -1.05 5.59 -1.96
C VAL A 38 -2.10 6.18 -2.90
N LYS A 39 -2.73 5.33 -3.70
CA LYS A 39 -3.84 5.71 -4.59
C LYS A 39 -5.20 5.51 -3.96
N ASN A 40 -5.34 4.47 -3.13
CA ASN A 40 -6.59 4.19 -2.45
C ASN A 40 -6.35 3.45 -1.14
N LYS A 41 -7.32 3.50 -0.24
CA LYS A 41 -7.30 2.84 1.06
C LYS A 41 -8.38 1.78 1.10
N LEU A 42 -7.99 0.59 1.54
CA LEU A 42 -8.89 -0.53 1.86
C LEU A 42 -8.88 -0.72 3.38
N ASN A 43 -9.72 -1.61 3.90
CA ASN A 43 -9.85 -1.77 5.35
C ASN A 43 -8.54 -2.13 6.05
N ASN A 44 -7.70 -2.96 5.42
CA ASN A 44 -6.46 -3.49 5.99
C ASN A 44 -5.23 -3.32 5.10
N SER A 45 -5.40 -2.71 3.95
CA SER A 45 -4.37 -2.54 2.94
C SER A 45 -4.55 -1.23 2.19
N ALA A 46 -3.53 -0.82 1.45
CA ALA A 46 -3.60 0.29 0.53
C ALA A 46 -3.28 -0.18 -0.89
N ILE A 47 -3.89 0.48 -1.86
CA ILE A 47 -3.47 0.42 -3.26
C ILE A 47 -2.36 1.44 -3.42
N VAL A 48 -1.18 0.99 -3.84
CA VAL A 48 0.02 1.80 -3.97
C VAL A 48 0.54 1.70 -5.39
N GLN A 49 0.80 2.84 -6.02
CA GLN A 49 1.49 2.91 -7.31
C GLN A 49 2.98 3.13 -7.07
N ILE A 50 3.82 2.28 -7.63
CA ILE A 50 5.28 2.44 -7.58
C ILE A 50 5.66 3.63 -8.48
N ILE A 51 6.38 4.59 -7.92
CA ILE A 51 6.86 5.79 -8.63
C ILE A 51 8.36 5.76 -8.91
N LYS A 52 9.09 4.91 -8.16
CA LYS A 52 10.52 4.70 -8.37
C LYS A 52 10.89 3.29 -7.95
N SER A 53 11.45 2.55 -8.89
CA SER A 53 12.02 1.22 -8.70
C SER A 53 13.40 1.14 -9.37
N GLU A 54 14.26 0.25 -8.87
CA GLU A 54 15.48 -0.15 -9.59
C GLU A 54 15.16 -1.07 -10.78
N ILE A 55 13.98 -1.70 -10.77
CA ILE A 55 13.47 -2.53 -11.86
C ILE A 55 12.58 -1.66 -12.75
N GLU A 56 13.04 -1.32 -13.96
CA GLU A 56 12.32 -0.40 -14.87
C GLU A 56 10.87 -0.82 -15.16
N ASP A 57 10.61 -2.14 -15.29
CA ASP A 57 9.28 -2.70 -15.53
C ASP A 57 8.28 -2.48 -14.38
N LEU A 58 8.74 -2.08 -13.20
CA LEU A 58 7.90 -1.80 -12.04
C LEU A 58 7.54 -0.33 -11.89
N ASN A 59 8.13 0.56 -12.69
CA ASN A 59 7.71 1.95 -12.70
C ASN A 59 6.25 2.04 -13.17
N ASP A 60 5.44 2.84 -12.47
CA ASP A 60 4.00 2.96 -12.65
C ASP A 60 3.16 1.71 -12.32
N PHE A 61 3.77 0.62 -11.87
CA PHE A 61 3.04 -0.58 -11.46
C PHE A 61 2.19 -0.33 -10.21
N THR A 62 0.95 -0.81 -10.22
CA THR A 62 0.03 -0.68 -9.08
C THR A 62 -0.11 -2.01 -8.36
N THR A 63 0.09 -1.98 -7.04
CA THR A 63 0.03 -3.16 -6.19
C THR A 63 -0.79 -2.89 -4.93
N VAL A 64 -1.19 -3.95 -4.23
CA VAL A 64 -1.93 -3.88 -2.97
C VAL A 64 -1.02 -4.32 -1.84
N ILE A 65 -0.79 -3.44 -0.87
CA ILE A 65 0.14 -3.68 0.24
C ILE A 65 -0.62 -3.52 1.55
N SER A 66 -0.42 -4.46 2.47
CA SER A 66 -1.00 -4.41 3.81
C SER A 66 -0.38 -3.28 4.64
N TYR A 67 -1.15 -2.66 5.53
CA TYR A 67 -0.66 -1.51 6.31
C TYR A 67 0.50 -1.81 7.25
N ASP A 68 0.66 -3.06 7.69
CA ASP A 68 1.79 -3.56 8.48
C ASP A 68 3.10 -3.64 7.69
N SER A 69 3.02 -3.68 6.36
CA SER A 69 4.17 -3.72 5.45
C SER A 69 4.49 -2.34 4.84
N LEU A 70 3.73 -1.29 5.21
CA LEU A 70 3.95 0.07 4.75
C LEU A 70 4.73 0.88 5.80
N VAL A 71 5.73 1.61 5.32
CA VAL A 71 6.54 2.52 6.14
C VAL A 71 6.26 3.95 5.70
N ASP A 72 5.87 4.79 6.67
CA ASP A 72 5.69 6.22 6.46
C ASP A 72 7.08 6.91 6.42
N PRO A 73 7.43 7.64 5.35
CA PRO A 73 8.68 8.40 5.28
C PRO A 73 8.86 9.42 6.41
N LYS A 74 7.78 9.85 7.08
CA LYS A 74 7.82 10.82 8.19
C LYS A 74 7.95 10.18 9.57
N THR A 75 7.85 8.86 9.65
CA THR A 75 8.19 8.15 10.89
C THR A 75 9.71 7.98 10.93
N ASP A 76 10.41 9.08 11.15
CA ASP A 76 11.80 9.08 11.63
C ASP A 76 11.81 8.37 12.99
N PHE A 77 12.73 7.41 13.17
CA PHE A 77 13.03 6.79 14.46
C PHE A 77 14.00 7.66 15.26
#